data_AF-C0EMP6-F1
#
_entry.id   AF-C0EMP6-F1
#
_cell.length_a   1.000
_cell.length_b   1.000
_cell.length_c   1.000
_cell.angle_alpha   90.00
_cell.angle_beta   90.00
_cell.angle_gamma   90.00
#
_symmetry.space_group_name_H-M   'P 1'
#
loop_
_entity.id
_entity.type
_entity.pdbx_description
1 polymer ?
#
loop_
_entity_poly.entity_id
_entity_poly.type
_entity_poly.pdbx_seq_one_letter_code
_entity_poly.pdbx_strand_id
1 'polypeptide(L)' 'MNPLNYIGKPGVNLPQNWRIRVGTNDRDTSLAVSAVLAAKLQNNGQTVDYALPWDVGHGGDYDLDELFAWMKQVSSSAK' A
#
# COMPACT_ATOMS: atom_id res chain seq x y z
N MET A 1 -5.73 2.04 16.95
CA MET A 1 -4.63 2.89 16.41
C MET A 1 -4.94 3.20 14.95
N ASN A 2 -4.63 4.39 14.41
CA ASN A 2 -4.99 4.81 13.04
C ASN A 2 -3.74 5.33 12.27
N PRO A 3 -3.29 4.67 11.18
CA PRO A 3 -2.15 5.10 10.37
C PRO A 3 -2.29 6.50 9.77
N LEU A 4 -3.53 6.94 9.47
CA LEU A 4 -3.78 8.24 8.87
C LEU A 4 -3.32 9.40 9.76
N ASN A 5 -3.18 9.20 11.08
CA ASN A 5 -2.74 10.25 12.01
C ASN A 5 -1.23 10.54 11.94
N TYR A 6 -0.45 9.72 11.24
CA TYR A 6 1.00 9.83 11.15
C TYR A 6 1.47 10.39 9.81
N ILE A 7 0.62 10.28 8.77
CA ILE A 7 0.95 10.74 7.42
C ILE A 7 0.89 12.27 7.33
N GLY A 8 2.01 12.90 6.95
CA GLY A 8 2.16 14.35 6.88
C GLY A 8 2.44 15.03 8.24
N LYS A 9 2.62 14.25 9.31
CA LYS A 9 2.88 14.79 10.65
C LYS A 9 4.34 15.21 10.79
N PRO A 10 4.64 16.46 11.23
CA PRO A 10 6.01 16.90 11.47
C PRO A 10 6.74 15.99 12.47
N GLY A 11 8.01 15.69 12.17
CA GLY A 11 8.86 14.86 13.03
C GLY A 11 8.58 13.36 12.95
N VAL A 12 7.65 12.90 12.11
CA VAL A 12 7.45 11.47 11.82
C VAL A 12 8.26 11.09 10.60
N ASN A 13 9.13 10.09 10.75
CA ASN A 13 9.82 9.47 9.62
C ASN A 13 8.96 8.33 9.05
N LEU A 14 8.52 8.46 7.80
CA LEU A 14 7.71 7.45 7.12
C LEU A 14 8.58 6.69 6.10
N PRO A 15 8.37 5.37 5.93
CA PRO A 15 8.95 4.64 4.81
C PRO A 15 8.57 5.31 3.48
N GLN A 16 9.52 5.41 2.54
CA GLN A 16 9.29 6.04 1.24
C GLN A 16 8.41 5.19 0.31
N ASN A 17 8.59 3.87 0.33
CA ASN A 17 7.97 2.95 -0.63
C ASN A 17 6.90 2.08 0.06
N TRP A 18 5.68 2.09 -0.49
CA TRP A 18 4.53 1.34 0.02
C TRP A 18 3.93 0.46 -1.09
N ARG A 19 3.57 -0.78 -0.75
CA ARG A 19 2.76 -1.66 -1.61
C ARG A 19 1.50 -2.05 -0.86
N ILE A 20 0.34 -1.78 -1.44
CA ILE A 20 -0.97 -2.01 -0.81
C ILE A 20 -1.85 -2.81 -1.77
N ARG A 21 -2.49 -3.86 -1.26
CA ARG A 21 -3.46 -4.70 -1.99
C ARG A 21 -4.69 -4.93 -1.12
N VAL A 22 -5.88 -4.85 -1.73
CA VAL A 22 -7.16 -5.32 -1.18
C VAL A 22 -7.93 -5.93 -2.34
N GLY A 23 -8.35 -7.19 -2.22
CA GLY A 23 -9.07 -7.86 -3.29
C GLY A 23 -10.43 -7.24 -3.58
N THR A 24 -10.89 -7.24 -4.83
CA THR A 24 -12.21 -6.67 -5.18
C THR A 24 -13.38 -7.46 -4.61
N ASN A 25 -13.15 -8.70 -4.16
CA ASN A 25 -14.12 -9.55 -3.49
C ASN A 25 -13.88 -9.64 -1.97
N ASP A 26 -12.90 -8.89 -1.44
CA ASP A 26 -12.72 -8.69 0.00
C ASP A 26 -13.84 -7.76 0.52
N ARG A 27 -14.60 -8.27 1.49
CA ARG A 27 -15.80 -7.63 2.04
C ARG A 27 -15.66 -7.32 3.52
N ASP A 28 -14.47 -7.52 4.09
CA ASP A 28 -14.21 -7.29 5.51
C ASP A 28 -14.19 -5.79 5.84
N THR A 29 -13.94 -4.94 4.83
CA THR A 29 -14.15 -3.49 4.91
C THR A 29 -14.44 -2.87 3.55
N SER A 30 -14.83 -1.60 3.53
CA SER A 30 -15.02 -0.87 2.26
C SER A 30 -13.68 -0.69 1.53
N LEU A 31 -13.66 -0.93 0.21
CA LEU A 31 -12.51 -0.66 -0.65
C LEU A 31 -11.99 0.78 -0.52
N ALA A 32 -12.87 1.72 -0.15
CA ALA A 32 -12.51 3.10 0.10
C ALA A 32 -11.48 3.26 1.24
N VAL A 33 -11.43 2.35 2.22
CA VAL A 33 -10.49 2.44 3.34
C VAL A 33 -9.04 2.34 2.85
N SER A 34 -8.73 1.35 2.01
CA SER A 34 -7.39 1.20 1.44
C SER A 34 -7.09 2.29 0.40
N ALA A 35 -8.09 2.70 -0.39
CA ALA A 35 -7.94 3.78 -1.36
C ALA A 35 -7.62 5.12 -0.68
N VAL A 36 -8.29 5.46 0.42
CA VAL A 36 -8.01 6.69 1.19
C VAL A 36 -6.62 6.66 1.81
N LEU A 37 -6.18 5.52 2.32
CA LEU A 37 -4.80 5.36 2.82
C LEU A 37 -3.77 5.59 1.71
N ALA A 38 -3.94 4.93 0.56
CA ALA A 38 -3.05 5.08 -0.59
C ALA A 38 -3.02 6.53 -1.09
N ALA A 39 -4.18 7.16 -1.26
CA ALA A 39 -4.30 8.55 -1.69
C ALA A 39 -3.63 9.52 -0.70
N LYS A 40 -3.82 9.32 0.62
CA LYS A 40 -3.18 10.18 1.62
C LYS A 40 -1.65 10.05 1.61
N LEU A 41 -1.13 8.84 1.44
CA LEU A 41 0.31 8.58 1.30
C LEU A 41 0.88 9.27 0.05
N GLN A 42 0.23 9.10 -1.11
CA GLN A 42 0.63 9.74 -2.37
C GLN A 42 0.62 11.28 -2.26
N ASN A 43 -0.42 11.85 -1.67
CA ASN A 43 -0.53 13.30 -1.45
C ASN A 43 0.54 13.86 -0.49
N ASN A 44 1.23 13.00 0.25
CA ASN A 44 2.32 13.36 1.17
C ASN A 44 3.69 12.85 0.68
N GLY A 45 3.84 12.67 -0.63
CA GLY A 45 5.13 12.42 -1.28
C GLY A 45 5.65 10.98 -1.18
N GLN A 46 4.84 10.04 -0.68
CA GLN A 46 5.22 8.64 -0.63
C GLN A 46 4.97 7.95 -1.98
N THR A 47 5.85 7.03 -2.34
CA THR A 47 5.69 6.19 -3.54
C THR A 47 4.81 5.00 -3.19
N VAL A 48 3.63 4.91 -3.81
CA VAL A 48 2.64 3.89 -3.48
C VAL A 48 2.29 3.06 -4.72
N ASP A 49 2.61 1.77 -4.65
CA ASP A 49 2.09 0.74 -5.55
C ASP A 49 0.78 0.21 -4.96
N TYR A 50 -0.35 0.69 -5.49
CA TYR A 50 -1.70 0.32 -5.04
C TYR A 50 -2.46 -0.38 -6.14
N ALA A 51 -3.12 -1.49 -5.80
CA ALA A 51 -4.03 -2.18 -6.70
C ALA A 51 -5.18 -2.84 -5.92
N LEU A 52 -6.26 -3.09 -6.65
CA LEU A 52 -7.38 -3.91 -6.20
C LEU A 52 -7.41 -5.20 -7.04
N PRO A 53 -6.77 -6.31 -6.60
CA PRO A 53 -6.73 -7.54 -7.36
C PRO A 53 -8.13 -8.11 -7.61
N TRP A 54 -8.42 -8.42 -8.87
CA TRP A 54 -9.74 -8.89 -9.29
C TRP A 54 -10.08 -10.25 -8.67
N ASP A 55 -11.30 -10.38 -8.15
CA ASP A 55 -11.90 -11.59 -7.57
C ASP A 55 -11.10 -12.24 -6.42
N VAL A 56 -10.17 -11.49 -5.83
CA VAL A 56 -9.49 -11.92 -4.62
C VAL A 56 -10.37 -11.61 -3.42
N GLY A 57 -10.62 -12.61 -2.57
CA GLY A 57 -11.31 -12.47 -1.29
C GLY A 57 -10.39 -11.96 -0.19
N HIS A 58 -10.80 -12.12 1.07
CA HIS A 58 -9.96 -11.75 2.21
C HIS A 58 -8.74 -12.67 2.31
N GLY A 59 -7.54 -12.10 2.19
CA GLY A 59 -6.27 -12.84 2.25
C GLY A 59 -5.05 -11.99 1.90
N GLY A 60 -3.88 -12.63 1.93
CA GLY A 60 -2.59 -12.05 1.57
C GLY A 60 -1.71 -13.08 0.85
N ASP A 61 -0.50 -12.69 0.47
CA ASP A 61 0.54 -13.55 -0.10
C ASP A 61 0.12 -14.37 -1.34
N TYR A 62 -0.93 -13.94 -2.04
CA TYR A 62 -1.43 -14.58 -3.26
C TYR A 62 -0.68 -14.10 -4.53
N ASP A 63 0.14 -13.05 -4.43
CA ASP A 63 0.88 -12.43 -5.54
C ASP A 63 2.40 -12.34 -5.28
N LEU A 64 2.99 -13.40 -4.71
CA LEU A 64 4.40 -13.41 -4.25
C LEU A 64 5.42 -13.09 -5.34
N ASP A 65 5.22 -13.56 -6.57
CA ASP A 65 6.13 -13.26 -7.67
C ASP A 65 6.18 -11.74 -7.96
N GLU A 66 5.02 -11.08 -7.97
CA GLU A 66 4.93 -9.62 -8.14
C GLU A 66 5.47 -8.88 -6.91
N LEU A 67 5.21 -9.39 -5.71
CA LEU A 67 5.74 -8.83 -4.47
C LEU A 67 7.27 -8.84 -4.46
N PHE A 68 7.89 -9.96 -4.81
CA PHE A 68 9.35 -10.08 -4.86
C PHE A 68 9.97 -9.28 -6.00
N ALA A 69 9.29 -9.19 -7.15
CA ALA A 69 9.69 -8.30 -8.24
C ALA A 69 9.69 -6.83 -7.78
N TRP A 70 8.63 -6.40 -7.09
CA TRP A 70 8.53 -5.05 -6.51
C TRP A 70 9.63 -4.79 -5.48
N MET A 71 9.88 -5.74 -4.56
CA MET A 71 10.97 -5.63 -3.57
C MET A 71 12.34 -5.45 -4.24
N LYS A 72 12.62 -6.22 -5.30
CA LYS A 72 13.86 -6.10 -6.07
C LYS A 72 13.98 -4.74 -6.75
N GLN A 73 12.87 -4.22 -7.31
CA GLN A 73 12.83 -2.90 -7.92
C GLN A 73 13.15 -1.79 -6.90
N VAL A 74 12.47 -1.76 -5.75
CA VAL A 74 12.65 -0.66 -4.78
C VAL A 74 13.97 -0.75 -4.02
N SER A 75 14.51 -1.95 -3.81
CA SER A 75 15.84 -2.14 -3.19
C SER A 75 17.00 -1.78 -4.11
N SER A 76 16.83 -1.94 -5.43
CA SER A 76 17.86 -1.59 -6.42
C SER A 76 17.81 -0.12 -6.86
N SER A 77 16.68 0.57 -6.65
CA SER A 77 16.49 1.98 -7.01
C SER A 77 17.02 2.95 -5.95
N ALA A 78 17.35 2.48 -4.76
CA ALA A 78 18.04 3.26 -3.72
C ALA A 78 19.54 3.35 -4.07
N LYS A 79 19.91 4.31 -4.92
CA LYS A 79 21.29 4.78 -5.08
C LYS A 79 21.42 6.20 -4.55
#